data_AF-A0A3L6JL41-F1
#
_entry.id   AF-A0A3L6JL41-F1
#
_cell.length_a   1.000
_cell.length_b   1.000
_cell.length_c   1.000
_cell.angle_alpha   90.00
_cell.angle_beta   90.00
_cell.angle_gamma   90.00
#
_symmetry.space_group_name_H-M   'P 1'
#
loop_
_entity.id
_entity.type
_entity.pdbx_description
1 polymer ?
#
loop_
_entity_poly.entity_id
_entity_poly.type
_entity_poly.pdbx_seq_one_letter_code
_entity_poly.pdbx_strand_id
1 'polypeptide(L)'
;MIYWFPLLYLVIINAVAFLAMRWDKRKAERNQWRVAEVTLQMLGIIGGAIGILGGMYKFRHKTKKMSFLAVATVGLIISLIIYWIVGTQYI
;
A
#
# COMPACT_ATOMS: atom_id res chain seq x y z
N MET A 1 -3.28 26.31 6.93
CA MET A 1 -3.96 25.43 7.91
C MET A 1 -4.73 24.25 7.27
N ILE A 2 -4.35 23.79 6.06
CA ILE A 2 -5.03 22.66 5.34
C ILE A 2 -4.14 21.41 5.22
N TYR A 3 -2.91 21.47 5.73
CA TYR A 3 -1.81 20.52 5.53
C TYR A 3 -2.00 19.15 6.20
N TRP A 4 -2.90 19.05 7.16
CA TRP A 4 -3.14 17.81 7.90
C TRP A 4 -3.97 16.81 7.11
N PHE A 5 -4.84 17.27 6.20
CA PHE A 5 -5.77 16.41 5.46
C PHE A 5 -5.07 15.38 4.56
N PRO A 6 -4.08 15.76 3.73
CA PRO A 6 -3.32 14.82 2.90
C PRO A 6 -2.51 13.82 3.75
N LEU A 7 -1.93 14.30 4.85
CA LEU A 7 -1.14 13.46 5.75
C LEU A 7 -2.03 12.42 6.46
N LEU A 8 -3.21 12.84 6.93
CA LEU A 8 -4.18 11.95 7.57
C LEU A 8 -4.69 10.89 6.59
N TYR A 9 -5.02 11.30 5.36
CA TYR A 9 -5.41 10.40 4.29
C TYR A 9 -4.33 9.34 4.03
N LEU A 10 -3.05 9.74 3.95
CA LEU A 10 -1.93 8.83 3.73
C LEU A 10 -1.75 7.83 4.87
N VAL A 11 -1.88 8.27 6.12
CA VAL A 11 -1.80 7.36 7.28
C VAL A 11 -2.94 6.33 7.22
N ILE A 12 -4.15 6.77 6.90
CA ILE A 12 -5.32 5.90 6.81
C ILE A 12 -5.15 4.88 5.67
N ILE A 13 -4.80 5.31 4.45
CA ILE A 13 -4.69 4.40 3.31
C ILE A 13 -3.57 3.36 3.50
N ASN A 14 -2.45 3.75 4.15
CA ASN A 14 -1.37 2.81 4.47
C ASN A 14 -1.78 1.82 5.58
N ALA A 15 -2.50 2.28 6.60
CA ALA A 15 -3.07 1.39 7.61
C ALA A 15 -4.05 0.38 7.00
N VAL A 16 -4.95 0.83 6.11
CA VAL A 16 -5.90 -0.02 5.39
C VAL A 16 -5.17 -1.04 4.52
N ALA A 17 -4.16 -0.62 3.75
CA ALA A 17 -3.36 -1.51 2.91
C ALA A 17 -2.62 -2.57 3.73
N PHE A 18 -2.05 -2.20 4.88
CA PHE A 18 -1.39 -3.13 5.79
C PHE A 18 -2.37 -4.15 6.40
N LEU A 19 -3.56 -3.69 6.82
CA LEU A 19 -4.61 -4.56 7.35
C LEU A 19 -5.17 -5.50 6.27
N ALA A 20 -5.32 -5.02 5.03
CA ALA A 20 -5.73 -5.85 3.90
C ALA A 20 -4.71 -6.99 3.65
N MET A 21 -3.41 -6.70 3.74
CA MET A 21 -2.35 -7.72 3.66
C MET A 21 -2.42 -8.73 4.80
N ARG A 22 -2.70 -8.28 6.03
CA ARG A 22 -2.92 -9.17 7.17
C ARG A 22 -4.13 -10.06 6.97
N TRP A 23 -5.22 -9.49 6.44
CA TRP A 23 -6.44 -10.23 6.16
C TRP A 23 -6.20 -11.29 5.09
N ASP A 24 -5.52 -10.95 3.99
CA ASP A 24 -5.17 -11.90 2.92
C ASP A 24 -4.40 -13.10 3.48
N LYS A 25 -3.42 -12.87 4.36
CA LYS A 25 -2.70 -13.96 5.06
C LYS A 25 -3.62 -14.82 5.92
N ARG A 26 -4.50 -14.22 6.74
CA ARG A 26 -5.46 -14.97 7.57
C ARG A 26 -6.41 -15.82 6.73
N LYS A 27 -6.88 -15.31 5.59
CA LYS A 27 -7.72 -16.05 4.65
C LYS A 27 -6.96 -17.23 4.03
N ALA A 28 -5.68 -17.03 3.68
CA ALA A 28 -4.82 -18.09 3.17
C ALA A 28 -4.58 -19.21 4.21
N GLU A 29 -4.42 -18.86 5.49
CA GLU A 29 -4.27 -19.82 6.60
C GLU A 29 -5.56 -20.62 6.86
N ARG A 30 -6.74 -20.02 6.62
CA ARG A 30 -8.05 -20.64 6.84
C ARG A 30 -8.62 -21.36 5.61
N ASN A 31 -7.84 -21.54 4.54
CA ASN A 31 -8.30 -22.06 3.25
C ASN A 31 -9.57 -21.36 2.71
N GLN A 32 -9.71 -20.07 3.01
CA GLN A 32 -10.82 -19.25 2.51
C GLN A 32 -10.44 -18.56 1.19
N TRP A 33 -11.45 -18.05 0.49
CA TRP A 33 -11.28 -17.26 -0.72
C TRP A 33 -10.31 -16.09 -0.48
N ARG A 34 -9.18 -16.09 -1.21
CA ARG A 34 -8.10 -15.10 -1.10
C ARG A 34 -8.54 -13.75 -1.64
N VAL A 35 -7.93 -12.67 -1.16
CA VAL A 35 -8.19 -11.33 -1.70
C VAL A 35 -7.58 -11.23 -3.09
N ALA A 36 -8.34 -10.66 -4.03
CA ALA A 36 -7.86 -10.44 -5.39
C ALA A 36 -6.58 -9.59 -5.35
N GLU A 37 -5.57 -10.06 -6.08
CA GLU A 37 -4.25 -9.43 -6.13
C GLU A 37 -4.34 -7.99 -6.67
N VAL A 38 -5.28 -7.77 -7.59
CA VAL A 38 -5.64 -6.46 -8.16
C VAL A 38 -6.09 -5.47 -7.08
N THR A 39 -6.87 -5.90 -6.08
CA THR A 39 -7.37 -5.01 -5.03
C THR A 39 -6.22 -4.48 -4.17
N LEU A 40 -5.27 -5.36 -3.82
CA LEU A 40 -4.08 -4.98 -3.06
C LEU A 40 -3.16 -4.07 -3.89
N GLN A 41 -3.03 -4.34 -5.18
CA GLN A 41 -2.28 -3.49 -6.10
C GLN A 41 -2.89 -2.09 -6.26
N MET A 42 -4.22 -2.00 -6.41
CA MET A 42 -4.94 -0.73 -6.48
C MET A 42 -4.77 0.08 -5.18
N LEU A 43 -4.84 -0.57 -4.01
CA LEU A 43 -4.55 0.10 -2.73
C LEU A 43 -3.13 0.66 -2.68
N GLY A 44 -2.15 -0.06 -3.25
CA GLY A 44 -0.79 0.44 -3.42
C GLY A 44 -0.72 1.69 -4.30
N ILE A 45 -1.38 1.67 -5.46
CA ILE A 45 -1.38 2.76 -6.44
C ILE A 45 -2.05 4.03 -5.90
N ILE A 46 -3.13 3.88 -5.12
CA ILE A 46 -3.88 5.01 -4.53
C ILE A 46 -3.11 5.70 -3.38
N GLY A 47 -2.00 5.12 -2.92
CA GLY A 47 -1.12 5.72 -1.90
C GLY A 47 -0.82 4.82 -0.69
N GLY A 48 -1.34 3.58 -0.68
CA GLY A 48 -1.10 2.58 0.34
C GLY A 48 0.16 1.73 0.14
N ALA A 49 1.05 2.12 -0.78
CA ALA A 49 2.20 1.32 -1.18
C ALA A 49 3.14 0.97 0.00
N ILE A 50 3.35 1.90 0.95
CA ILE A 50 4.17 1.66 2.14
C ILE A 50 3.52 0.59 3.03
N GLY A 51 2.20 0.65 3.20
CA GLY A 51 1.40 -0.35 3.93
C GLY A 51 1.42 -1.73 3.28
N ILE A 52 1.33 -1.79 1.93
CA ILE A 52 1.49 -3.03 1.17
C ILE A 52 2.88 -3.61 1.39
N LEU A 53 3.95 -2.84 1.14
CA LEU A 53 5.33 -3.32 1.27
C LEU A 53 5.63 -3.75 2.71
N GLY A 54 5.25 -2.94 3.71
CA GLY A 54 5.38 -3.29 5.12
C GLY A 54 4.64 -4.59 5.47
N GLY A 55 3.44 -4.77 4.92
CA GLY A 55 2.68 -6.01 5.02
C GLY A 55 3.40 -7.20 4.36
N MET A 56 3.96 -7.02 3.16
CA MET A 56 4.71 -8.05 2.44
C MET A 56 5.87 -8.57 3.29
N TYR A 57 6.71 -7.65 3.80
CA TYR A 57 7.88 -8.00 4.60
C TYR A 57 7.49 -8.60 5.95
N LYS A 58 6.50 -8.02 6.66
CA LYS A 58 6.09 -8.50 7.98
C LYS A 58 5.43 -9.88 7.93
N PHE A 59 4.56 -10.09 6.95
CA PHE A 59 3.81 -11.34 6.83
C PHE A 59 4.53 -12.40 6.00
N ARG A 60 5.62 -12.02 5.31
CA ARG A 60 6.35 -12.82 4.31
C ARG A 60 5.40 -13.43 3.28
N HIS A 61 4.34 -12.70 2.96
CA HIS A 61 3.26 -13.14 2.10
C HIS A 61 3.40 -12.44 0.75
N LYS A 62 3.34 -13.20 -0.34
CA LYS A 62 3.49 -12.73 -1.73
C LYS A 62 4.80 -12.00 -2.07
N THR A 63 5.87 -12.22 -1.29
CA THR A 63 7.22 -11.68 -1.57
C THR A 63 7.92 -12.29 -2.78
N LYS A 64 7.53 -13.49 -3.23
CA LYS A 64 8.13 -14.16 -4.39
C LYS A 64 7.53 -13.75 -5.74
N LYS A 65 6.40 -13.04 -5.76
CA LYS A 65 5.80 -12.56 -7.01
C LYS A 65 6.40 -11.21 -7.38
N MET A 66 7.37 -11.24 -8.31
CA MET A 66 8.05 -10.04 -8.81
C MET A 66 7.07 -9.01 -9.40
N SER A 67 5.98 -9.45 -10.04
CA SER A 67 4.94 -8.57 -10.55
C SER A 67 4.23 -7.79 -9.44
N PHE A 68 3.98 -8.43 -8.30
CA PHE A 68 3.34 -7.78 -7.15
C PHE A 68 4.27 -6.77 -6.48
N LEU A 69 5.55 -7.16 -6.32
CA LEU A 69 6.59 -6.26 -5.83
C LEU A 69 6.76 -5.04 -6.76
N ALA A 70 6.84 -5.26 -8.07
CA ALA A 70 7.01 -4.20 -9.05
C ALA A 70 5.87 -3.17 -8.98
N VAL A 71 4.62 -3.62 -8.93
CA VAL A 71 3.46 -2.71 -8.82
C VAL A 71 3.47 -1.94 -7.50
N ALA A 72 3.81 -2.59 -6.38
CA ALA A 72 3.91 -1.91 -5.10
C ALA A 72 5.04 -0.85 -5.09
N THR A 73 6.21 -1.17 -5.67
CA THR A 73 7.33 -0.23 -5.79
C THR A 73 7.02 0.93 -6.73
N VAL A 74 6.38 0.67 -7.87
CA VAL A 74 5.92 1.73 -8.79
C VAL A 74 4.90 2.64 -8.10
N GLY A 75 3.94 2.07 -7.38
CA GLY A 75 2.99 2.84 -6.56
C GLY A 75 3.66 3.70 -5.49
N LEU A 76 4.74 3.21 -4.87
CA LEU A 76 5.54 3.97 -3.92
C LEU A 76 6.26 5.15 -4.59
N ILE A 77 6.87 4.93 -5.76
CA ILE A 77 7.54 6.00 -6.52
C ILE A 77 6.54 7.09 -6.91
N ILE A 78 5.36 6.69 -7.42
CA ILE A 78 4.28 7.64 -7.76
C ILE A 78 3.87 8.44 -6.53
N SER A 79 3.69 7.78 -5.38
CA SER A 79 3.32 8.44 -4.13
C SER A 79 4.39 9.46 -3.67
N LEU A 80 5.67 9.13 -3.84
CA LEU A 80 6.78 10.04 -3.52
C LEU A 80 6.85 11.25 -4.47
N ILE A 81 6.62 11.03 -5.77
CA ILE A 81 6.57 12.12 -6.75
C ILE A 81 5.42 13.08 -6.43
N ILE A 82 4.23 12.53 -6.14
CA ILE A 82 3.08 13.33 -5.70
C ILE A 82 3.44 14.11 -4.44
N TYR A 83 4.09 13.48 -3.46
CA TYR A 83 4.52 14.16 -2.24
C TYR A 83 5.51 15.30 -2.52
N TRP A 84 6.47 15.08 -3.42
CA TRP A 84 7.46 16.09 -3.78
C TRP A 84 6.81 17.28 -4.49
N ILE A 85 5.91 17.03 -5.45
CA ILE A 85 5.16 18.07 -6.17
C ILE A 85 4.27 18.84 -5.19
N VAL A 86 3.53 18.13 -4.35
CA VAL A 86 2.71 18.74 -3.30
C VAL A 86 3.64 19.60 -2.44
N GLY A 87 4.65 19.03 -1.80
CA GLY A 87 5.60 19.73 -0.92
C GLY A 87 6.29 20.96 -1.53
N THR A 88 6.68 20.92 -2.81
CA THR A 88 7.31 22.07 -3.50
C THR A 88 6.34 23.20 -3.84
N GLN A 89 5.04 22.93 -3.97
CA GLN A 89 4.02 23.98 -4.11
C GLN A 89 3.75 24.73 -2.78
N TYR A 90 4.34 24.28 -1.67
CA TYR A 90 4.15 24.85 -0.32
C TYR A 90 5.43 25.43 0.30
N ILE A 91 6.52 25.55 -0.48
CA ILE A 91 7.75 26.30 -0.13
C ILE A 91 7.74 27.60 -0.91
#